data_AF-A0A1Y1LAR8-F1
#
_entry.id   AF-A0A1Y1LAR8-F1
#
_cell.length_a   1.000
_cell.length_b   1.000
_cell.length_c   1.000
_cell.angle_alpha   90.00
_cell.angle_beta   90.00
_cell.angle_gamma   90.00
#
_symmetry.space_group_name_H-M   'P 1'
#
loop_
_entity.id
_entity.type
_entity.pdbx_description
1 polymer ?
#
loop_
_entity_poly.entity_id
_entity_poly.type
_entity_poly.pdbx_seq_one_letter_code
_entity_poly.pdbx_strand_id
1 'polypeptide(L)'
;QFIKNGPGQVGGTGWQDQQKMDQLRKAYHRAIAVPMSTVNTLWKEYDQFEMGLNKVTGRKFIQERSPGYMSAKSANIALDNITRNLKRENLPRLPPAQGFDGYEEFHAQVEMWKKWIAWELEDPLVLKDDEPKAYKQRILYCYKQALMALRFWPEIWVN
;
A
#
# COMPACT_ATOMS: atom_id res chain seq x y z
N GLN A 1 -1.38 12.90 11.19
CA GLN A 1 -2.22 13.83 11.99
C GLN A 1 -2.05 15.32 11.63
N PHE A 2 -1.09 15.74 10.79
CA PHE A 2 -0.78 17.16 10.60
C PHE A 2 -1.82 17.99 9.82
N ILE A 3 -2.49 17.43 8.79
CA ILE A 3 -3.36 18.20 7.89
C ILE A 3 -4.69 18.62 8.54
N LYS A 4 -5.27 17.78 9.42
CA LYS A 4 -6.52 18.12 10.14
C LYS A 4 -6.33 19.32 11.09
N ASN A 5 -5.11 19.54 11.58
CA ASN A 5 -4.75 20.62 12.52
C ASN A 5 -4.25 21.90 11.82
N GLY A 6 -4.17 21.91 10.47
CA GLY A 6 -3.77 23.09 9.71
C GLY A 6 -4.83 24.23 9.76
N PRO A 7 -4.46 25.45 9.35
CA PRO A 7 -5.36 26.60 9.33
C PRO A 7 -6.57 26.37 8.41
N GLY A 8 -7.71 26.96 8.78
CA GLY A 8 -9.00 26.78 8.11
C GLY A 8 -9.94 25.82 8.85
N GLN A 9 -11.24 26.00 8.67
CA GLN A 9 -12.32 25.21 9.22
C GLN A 9 -12.94 24.32 8.14
N VAL A 10 -13.13 23.02 8.43
CA VAL A 10 -13.79 22.11 7.48
C VAL A 10 -15.24 22.55 7.29
N GLY A 11 -15.66 22.75 6.04
CA GLY A 11 -17.00 23.24 5.68
C GLY A 11 -17.16 24.77 5.72
N GLY A 12 -16.10 25.52 6.03
CA GLY A 12 -16.10 26.97 5.90
C GLY A 12 -16.03 27.43 4.43
N THR A 13 -16.42 28.68 4.18
CA THR A 13 -16.47 29.27 2.83
C THR A 13 -15.23 30.11 2.49
N GLY A 14 -14.36 30.37 3.45
CA GLY A 14 -13.14 31.16 3.25
C GLY A 14 -12.13 30.45 2.38
N TRP A 15 -11.23 31.20 1.75
CA TRP A 15 -10.19 30.62 0.88
C TRP A 15 -9.29 29.60 1.60
N GLN A 16 -8.94 29.86 2.87
CA GLN A 16 -8.18 28.91 3.70
C GLN A 16 -8.94 27.61 3.98
N ASP A 17 -10.26 27.72 4.17
CA ASP A 17 -11.15 26.58 4.42
C ASP A 17 -11.22 25.67 3.19
N GLN A 18 -11.39 26.27 2.00
CA GLN A 18 -11.37 25.56 0.73
C GLN A 18 -10.02 24.87 0.49
N GLN A 19 -8.91 25.58 0.72
CA GLN A 19 -7.58 25.00 0.59
C GLN A 19 -7.38 23.79 1.53
N LYS A 20 -7.85 23.88 2.78
CA LYS A 20 -7.80 22.77 3.74
C LYS A 20 -8.63 21.58 3.26
N MET A 21 -9.84 21.81 2.73
CA MET A 21 -10.68 20.75 2.19
C MET A 21 -10.01 20.03 1.02
N ASP A 22 -9.40 20.76 0.10
CA ASP A 22 -8.72 20.17 -1.05
C ASP A 22 -7.49 19.35 -0.65
N GLN A 23 -6.71 19.82 0.34
CA GLN A 23 -5.60 19.05 0.88
C GLN A 23 -6.07 17.77 1.57
N LEU A 24 -7.13 17.84 2.37
CA LEU A 24 -7.72 16.66 3.02
C LEU A 24 -8.24 15.66 2.00
N ARG A 25 -8.99 16.13 1.00
CA ARG A 25 -9.50 15.29 -0.09
C ARG A 25 -8.39 14.59 -0.83
N LYS A 26 -7.34 15.33 -1.22
CA LYS A 26 -6.15 14.76 -1.89
C LYS A 26 -5.45 13.71 -1.03
N ALA A 27 -5.34 13.94 0.28
CA ALA A 27 -4.74 12.99 1.21
C ALA A 27 -5.59 11.71 1.33
N TYR A 28 -6.91 11.84 1.48
CA TYR A 28 -7.81 10.68 1.51
C TYR A 28 -7.77 9.89 0.22
N HIS A 29 -7.89 10.54 -0.94
CA HIS A 29 -7.84 9.88 -2.25
C HIS A 29 -6.59 9.04 -2.42
N ARG A 30 -5.43 9.56 -1.98
CA ARG A 30 -4.19 8.79 -2.00
C ARG A 30 -4.23 7.62 -1.01
N ALA A 31 -4.71 7.84 0.21
CA ALA A 31 -4.65 6.84 1.27
C ALA A 31 -5.59 5.65 1.04
N ILE A 32 -6.80 5.89 0.54
CA ILE A 32 -7.81 4.84 0.29
C ILE A 32 -7.47 3.93 -0.88
N ALA A 33 -6.53 4.34 -1.75
CA ALA A 33 -6.03 3.54 -2.88
C ALA A 33 -4.79 2.71 -2.52
N VAL A 34 -4.25 2.83 -1.30
CA VAL A 34 -3.07 2.09 -0.86
C VAL A 34 -3.48 0.85 -0.05
N PRO A 35 -3.02 -0.36 -0.40
CA PRO A 35 -3.25 -1.56 0.39
C PRO A 35 -2.56 -1.44 1.76
N MET A 36 -3.34 -1.19 2.80
CA MET A 36 -2.86 -1.11 4.17
C MET A 36 -3.94 -1.54 5.16
N SER A 37 -3.54 -1.98 6.36
CA SER A 37 -4.46 -2.50 7.39
C SER A 37 -5.55 -1.50 7.80
N THR A 38 -5.25 -0.20 7.71
CA THR A 38 -6.17 0.89 8.08
C THR A 38 -7.07 1.36 6.94
N VAL A 39 -7.01 0.75 5.75
CA VAL A 39 -7.75 1.22 4.56
C VAL A 39 -9.25 1.29 4.79
N ASN A 40 -9.84 0.33 5.51
CA ASN A 40 -11.26 0.33 5.85
C ASN A 40 -11.64 1.51 6.77
N THR A 41 -10.77 1.86 7.72
CA THR A 41 -10.98 2.99 8.62
C THR A 41 -10.90 4.30 7.85
N LEU A 42 -9.88 4.46 7.00
CA LEU A 42 -9.70 5.64 6.16
C LEU A 42 -10.86 5.84 5.19
N TRP A 43 -11.41 4.76 4.63
CA TRP A 43 -12.59 4.83 3.77
C TRP A 43 -13.82 5.35 4.52
N LYS A 44 -14.08 4.84 5.74
CA LYS A 44 -15.19 5.33 6.58
C LYS A 44 -15.02 6.81 6.95
N GLU A 45 -13.80 7.23 7.28
CA GLU A 45 -13.50 8.64 7.57
C GLU A 45 -13.69 9.54 6.33
N TYR A 46 -13.30 9.05 5.15
CA TYR A 46 -13.50 9.75 3.88
C TYR A 46 -14.98 9.90 3.51
N ASP A 47 -15.77 8.84 3.68
CA ASP A 47 -17.23 8.87 3.47
C ASP A 47 -17.91 9.90 4.39
N GLN A 48 -17.61 9.86 5.69
CA GLN A 48 -18.10 10.86 6.64
C GLN A 48 -17.66 12.28 6.28
N PHE A 49 -16.42 12.46 5.84
CA PHE A 49 -15.89 13.75 5.40
C PHE A 49 -16.67 14.31 4.21
N GLU A 50 -16.82 13.56 3.11
CA GLU A 50 -17.50 14.07 1.91
C GLU A 50 -19.01 14.25 2.12
N MET A 51 -19.66 13.32 2.84
CA MET A 51 -21.09 13.43 3.17
C MET A 51 -21.38 14.57 4.13
N GLY A 52 -20.43 14.90 5.02
CA GLY A 52 -20.50 16.03 5.93
C GLY A 52 -20.37 17.39 5.25
N LEU A 53 -19.66 17.46 4.10
CA LEU A 53 -19.54 18.68 3.32
C LEU A 53 -20.76 18.95 2.45
N ASN A 54 -21.13 17.98 1.60
CA ASN A 54 -22.30 18.10 0.74
C ASN A 54 -22.78 16.70 0.33
N LYS A 55 -24.01 16.34 0.70
CA LYS A 55 -24.55 14.98 0.48
C LYS A 55 -24.69 14.60 -1.00
N VAL A 56 -24.92 15.56 -1.89
CA VAL A 56 -25.13 15.29 -3.32
C VAL A 56 -23.79 15.03 -4.00
N THR A 57 -22.84 15.94 -3.86
CA THR A 57 -21.50 15.79 -4.45
C THR A 57 -20.70 14.69 -3.73
N GLY A 58 -20.91 14.52 -2.43
CA GLY A 58 -20.27 13.47 -1.64
C GLY A 58 -20.63 12.07 -2.14
N ARG A 59 -21.91 11.80 -2.42
CA ARG A 59 -22.33 10.53 -3.05
C ARG A 59 -21.60 10.27 -4.36
N LYS A 60 -21.45 11.29 -5.21
CA LYS A 60 -20.71 11.18 -6.48
C LYS A 60 -19.24 10.82 -6.24
N PHE A 61 -18.55 11.55 -5.36
CA PHE A 61 -17.13 11.30 -5.05
C PHE A 61 -16.88 9.92 -4.42
N ILE A 62 -17.83 9.42 -3.63
CA ILE A 62 -17.76 8.07 -3.06
C ILE A 62 -17.93 7.01 -4.14
N GLN A 63 -18.89 7.17 -5.05
CA GLN A 63 -19.07 6.25 -6.18
C GLN A 63 -17.84 6.19 -7.09
N GLU A 64 -17.25 7.35 -7.42
CA GLU A 64 -16.05 7.44 -8.28
C GLU A 64 -14.82 6.75 -7.66
N ARG A 65 -14.70 6.73 -6.33
CA ARG A 65 -13.53 6.17 -5.64
C ARG A 65 -13.71 4.76 -5.11
N SER A 66 -14.95 4.27 -5.05
CA SER A 66 -15.28 2.92 -4.56
C SER A 66 -14.48 1.80 -5.25
N PRO A 67 -14.30 1.79 -6.60
CA PRO A 67 -13.53 0.74 -7.26
C PRO A 67 -12.07 0.68 -6.78
N GLY A 68 -11.38 1.82 -6.72
CA GLY A 68 -9.99 1.88 -6.26
C GLY A 68 -9.83 1.45 -4.80
N TYR A 69 -10.77 1.84 -3.93
CA TYR A 69 -10.82 1.36 -2.55
C TYR A 69 -11.02 -0.17 -2.46
N MET A 70 -11.93 -0.72 -3.26
CA MET A 70 -12.18 -2.17 -3.27
C MET A 70 -10.94 -2.95 -3.76
N SER A 71 -10.26 -2.44 -4.79
CA SER A 71 -8.97 -3.00 -5.24
C SER A 71 -7.92 -2.95 -4.12
N ALA A 72 -7.76 -1.80 -3.44
CA ALA A 72 -6.82 -1.64 -2.34
C ALA A 72 -7.12 -2.57 -1.15
N LYS A 73 -8.41 -2.76 -0.83
CA LYS A 73 -8.87 -3.67 0.22
C LYS A 73 -8.57 -5.13 -0.12
N SER A 74 -8.92 -5.58 -1.31
CA SER A 74 -8.65 -6.95 -1.78
C SER A 74 -7.15 -7.22 -1.84
N ALA A 75 -6.38 -6.27 -2.37
CA ALA A 75 -4.92 -6.32 -2.37
C ALA A 75 -4.32 -6.40 -0.97
N ASN A 76 -4.87 -5.68 0.02
CA ASN A 76 -4.38 -5.75 1.40
C ASN A 76 -4.60 -7.14 2.02
N ILE A 77 -5.74 -7.78 1.74
CA ILE A 77 -6.01 -9.15 2.20
C ILE A 77 -5.05 -10.15 1.53
N ALA A 78 -4.82 -10.02 0.23
CA ALA A 78 -3.86 -10.86 -0.49
C ALA A 78 -2.44 -10.70 0.07
N LEU A 79 -1.99 -9.46 0.30
CA LEU A 79 -0.70 -9.16 0.89
C LEU A 79 -0.56 -9.69 2.32
N ASP A 80 -1.60 -9.59 3.15
CA ASP A 80 -1.59 -10.18 4.49
C ASP A 80 -1.35 -11.70 4.40
N ASN A 81 -2.09 -12.39 3.52
CA ASN A 81 -1.91 -13.83 3.33
C ASN A 81 -0.53 -14.22 2.81
N ILE A 82 0.02 -13.45 1.86
CA ILE A 82 1.37 -13.69 1.29
C ILE A 82 2.44 -13.45 2.36
N THR A 83 2.28 -12.40 3.16
CA THR A 83 3.34 -11.91 4.05
C THR A 83 3.19 -12.32 5.52
N ARG A 84 2.14 -13.08 5.87
CA ARG A 84 1.83 -13.51 7.25
C ARG A 84 3.01 -14.19 7.96
N ASN A 85 3.71 -15.06 7.25
CA ASN A 85 4.83 -15.84 7.80
C ASN A 85 6.20 -15.30 7.35
N LEU A 86 6.22 -14.13 6.71
CA LEU A 86 7.43 -13.55 6.14
C LEU A 86 8.25 -12.85 7.23
N LYS A 87 9.49 -13.30 7.42
CA LYS A 87 10.44 -12.69 8.35
C LYS A 87 11.14 -11.51 7.68
N ARG A 88 10.71 -10.31 8.03
CA ARG A 88 11.31 -9.04 7.57
C ARG A 88 12.44 -8.63 8.51
N GLU A 89 13.52 -9.42 8.52
CA GLU A 89 14.72 -9.10 9.30
C GLU A 89 15.59 -8.08 8.56
N ASN A 90 16.16 -7.12 9.30
CA ASN A 90 17.09 -6.12 8.75
C ASN A 90 18.55 -6.59 8.81
N LEU A 91 18.82 -7.74 9.46
CA LEU A 91 20.14 -8.34 9.55
C LEU A 91 20.21 -9.52 8.57
N PRO A 92 20.85 -9.35 7.40
CA PRO A 92 20.92 -10.42 6.41
C PRO A 92 21.79 -11.58 6.92
N ARG A 93 21.33 -12.81 6.68
CA ARG A 93 22.07 -14.04 7.00
C ARG A 93 22.57 -14.71 5.73
N LEU A 94 23.70 -15.39 5.81
CA LEU A 94 24.16 -16.24 4.72
C LEU A 94 23.20 -17.43 4.55
N PRO A 95 22.86 -17.83 3.31
CA PRO A 95 22.09 -19.04 3.06
C PRO A 95 22.81 -20.24 3.68
N PRO A 96 22.15 -21.04 4.54
CA PRO A 96 22.72 -22.29 5.03
C PRO A 96 23.00 -23.25 3.86
N ALA A 97 24.03 -24.09 4.00
CA ALA A 97 24.29 -25.15 3.03
C ALA A 97 23.22 -26.25 3.13
N GLN A 98 22.95 -26.95 2.03
CA GLN A 98 22.00 -28.05 2.01
C GLN A 98 22.36 -29.12 3.05
N GLY A 99 21.38 -29.54 3.84
CA GLY A 99 21.55 -30.53 4.92
C GLY A 99 22.04 -29.95 6.25
N PHE A 100 22.30 -28.65 6.35
CA PHE A 100 22.61 -27.96 7.60
C PHE A 100 21.34 -27.36 8.23
N ASP A 101 21.42 -27.14 9.55
CA ASP A 101 20.35 -26.53 10.32
C ASP A 101 19.92 -25.16 9.76
N GLY A 102 18.61 -24.93 9.65
CA GLY A 102 18.05 -23.70 9.09
C GLY A 102 17.91 -23.65 7.57
N TYR A 103 18.40 -24.65 6.82
CA TYR A 103 18.33 -24.66 5.35
C TYR A 103 16.88 -24.59 4.84
N GLU A 104 16.02 -25.47 5.33
CA GLU A 104 14.61 -25.56 4.90
C GLU A 104 13.85 -24.28 5.25
N GLU A 105 14.04 -23.74 6.46
CA GLU A 105 13.41 -22.50 6.89
C GLU A 105 13.87 -21.29 6.06
N PHE A 106 15.16 -21.22 5.73
CA PHE A 106 15.69 -20.15 4.89
C PHE A 106 15.11 -20.22 3.47
N HIS A 107 15.12 -21.41 2.86
CA HIS A 107 14.55 -21.60 1.53
C HIS A 107 13.04 -21.33 1.48
N ALA A 108 12.29 -21.72 2.51
CA ALA A 108 10.88 -21.37 2.62
C ALA A 108 10.66 -19.84 2.65
N GLN A 109 11.52 -19.09 3.33
CA GLN A 109 11.47 -17.61 3.31
C GLN A 109 11.82 -17.04 1.93
N VAL A 110 12.81 -17.60 1.23
CA VAL A 110 13.15 -17.20 -0.16
C VAL A 110 11.93 -17.33 -1.07
N GLU A 111 11.22 -18.46 -1.02
CA GLU A 111 10.04 -18.69 -1.84
C GLU A 111 8.87 -17.74 -1.47
N MET A 112 8.70 -17.40 -0.20
CA MET A 112 7.72 -16.39 0.22
C MET A 112 8.04 -14.98 -0.32
N TRP A 113 9.32 -14.58 -0.30
CA TRP A 113 9.75 -13.31 -0.89
C TRP A 113 9.54 -13.27 -2.41
N LYS A 114 9.92 -14.35 -3.12
CA LYS A 114 9.69 -14.50 -4.56
C LYS A 114 8.21 -14.42 -4.90
N LYS A 115 7.35 -15.07 -4.10
CA LYS A 115 5.89 -15.01 -4.26
C LYS A 115 5.36 -13.59 -4.13
N TRP A 116 5.86 -12.80 -3.18
CA TRP A 116 5.46 -11.39 -3.06
C TRP A 116 5.93 -10.56 -4.26
N ILE A 117 7.18 -10.73 -4.72
CA ILE A 117 7.70 -10.03 -5.90
C ILE A 117 6.86 -10.36 -7.14
N ALA A 118 6.59 -11.65 -7.40
CA ALA A 118 5.76 -12.10 -8.51
C ALA A 118 4.35 -11.49 -8.43
N TRP A 119 3.76 -11.47 -7.25
CA TRP A 119 2.45 -10.86 -7.03
C TRP A 119 2.43 -9.35 -7.32
N GLU A 120 3.48 -8.59 -6.99
CA GLU A 120 3.54 -7.16 -7.38
C GLU A 120 3.76 -6.98 -8.90
N LEU A 121 4.46 -7.91 -9.56
CA LEU A 121 4.68 -7.88 -11.01
C LEU A 121 3.40 -8.18 -11.82
N GLU A 122 2.50 -9.01 -11.29
CA GLU A 122 1.18 -9.32 -11.86
C GLU A 122 0.22 -8.11 -11.93
N ASP A 123 0.61 -6.97 -11.35
CA ASP A 123 -0.16 -5.73 -11.32
C ASP A 123 -1.59 -5.88 -10.75
N PRO A 124 -1.74 -6.37 -9.50
CA PRO A 124 -3.04 -6.66 -8.89
C PRO A 124 -3.89 -5.41 -8.64
N LEU A 125 -3.29 -4.22 -8.72
CA LEU A 125 -3.98 -2.94 -8.64
C LEU A 125 -4.27 -2.32 -10.01
N VAL A 126 -3.87 -2.97 -11.11
CA VAL A 126 -4.05 -2.50 -12.50
C VAL A 126 -3.52 -1.07 -12.69
N LEU A 127 -2.29 -0.84 -12.23
CA LEU A 127 -1.64 0.47 -12.24
C LEU A 127 -0.75 0.68 -13.45
N LYS A 128 -0.38 -0.38 -14.18
CA LYS A 128 0.66 -0.31 -15.22
C LYS A 128 0.34 0.69 -16.32
N ASP A 129 -0.91 0.76 -16.74
CA ASP A 129 -1.35 1.62 -17.84
C ASP A 129 -1.71 3.03 -17.37
N ASP A 130 -2.45 3.15 -16.26
CA ASP A 130 -2.96 4.42 -15.75
C ASP A 130 -1.97 5.17 -14.83
N GLU A 131 -1.19 4.44 -14.02
CA GLU A 131 -0.26 4.98 -13.02
C GLU A 131 1.12 4.29 -13.06
N PRO A 132 1.83 4.30 -14.22
CA PRO A 132 3.06 3.53 -14.42
C PRO A 132 4.18 3.87 -13.42
N LYS A 133 4.19 5.11 -12.91
CA LYS A 133 5.14 5.52 -11.86
C LYS A 133 4.84 4.83 -10.53
N ALA A 134 3.57 4.73 -10.14
CA ALA A 134 3.16 4.07 -8.91
C ALA A 134 3.44 2.57 -8.99
N TYR A 135 3.11 1.94 -10.12
CA TYR A 135 3.44 0.54 -10.40
C TYR A 135 4.94 0.24 -10.19
N LYS A 136 5.82 1.00 -10.85
CA LYS A 136 7.28 0.85 -10.69
C LYS A 136 7.75 1.06 -9.25
N GLN A 137 7.19 2.04 -8.54
CA GLN A 137 7.56 2.31 -7.15
C GLN A 137 7.19 1.17 -6.20
N ARG A 138 6.05 0.50 -6.43
CA ARG A 138 5.62 -0.67 -5.64
C ARG A 138 6.56 -1.85 -5.81
N ILE A 139 6.88 -2.20 -7.06
CA ILE A 139 7.82 -3.28 -7.37
C ILE A 139 9.19 -2.97 -6.75
N LEU A 140 9.71 -1.77 -6.98
CA LEU A 140 11.00 -1.36 -6.42
C LEU A 140 11.00 -1.39 -4.88
N TYR A 141 9.90 -1.03 -4.24
CA TYR A 141 9.76 -1.16 -2.79
C TYR A 141 9.85 -2.63 -2.35
N CYS A 142 9.12 -3.54 -3.00
CA CYS A 142 9.16 -4.97 -2.68
C CYS A 142 10.58 -5.54 -2.82
N TYR A 143 11.27 -5.25 -3.93
CA TYR A 143 12.68 -5.64 -4.12
C TYR A 143 13.60 -5.07 -3.04
N LYS A 144 13.46 -3.78 -2.68
CA LYS A 144 14.25 -3.18 -1.59
C LYS A 144 14.02 -3.88 -0.26
N GLN A 145 12.78 -4.28 0.04
CA GLN A 145 12.47 -5.04 1.25
C GLN A 145 13.09 -6.44 1.19
N ALA A 146 12.98 -7.14 0.07
CA ALA A 146 13.57 -8.46 -0.12
C ALA A 146 15.10 -8.42 0.03
N LEU A 147 15.76 -7.40 -0.53
CA LEU A 147 17.21 -7.22 -0.45
C LEU A 147 17.73 -6.96 0.96
N MET A 148 16.90 -6.48 1.88
CA MET A 148 17.29 -6.35 3.29
C MET A 148 17.41 -7.72 3.97
N ALA A 149 16.48 -8.63 3.69
CA ALA A 149 16.44 -9.97 4.27
C ALA A 149 17.33 -10.98 3.51
N LEU A 150 17.36 -10.89 2.18
CA LEU A 150 17.97 -11.85 1.25
C LEU A 150 19.18 -11.28 0.52
N ARG A 151 19.93 -10.36 1.15
CA ARG A 151 21.09 -9.69 0.55
C ARG A 151 22.07 -10.65 -0.13
N PHE A 152 22.26 -11.83 0.45
CA PHE A 152 23.20 -12.85 -0.01
C PHE A 152 22.56 -13.94 -0.88
N TRP A 153 21.32 -13.76 -1.34
CA TRP A 153 20.67 -14.64 -2.33
C TRP A 153 20.81 -14.00 -3.74
N PRO A 154 21.67 -14.53 -4.62
CA PRO A 154 22.02 -13.86 -5.88
C PRO A 154 20.82 -13.59 -6.80
N GLU A 155 19.84 -14.49 -6.83
CA GLU A 155 18.69 -14.36 -7.75
C GLU A 155 17.86 -13.09 -7.50
N ILE A 156 17.83 -12.54 -6.27
CA ILE A 156 17.08 -11.29 -6.01
C ILE A 156 17.75 -10.07 -6.68
N TRP A 157 19.05 -10.15 -6.99
CA TRP A 157 19.78 -9.06 -7.65
C TRP A 157 19.69 -9.08 -9.18
N VAL A 158 19.49 -10.26 -9.76
CA VAL A 158 19.59 -10.47 -11.22
C VAL A 158 18.22 -10.51 -11.91
N ASN A 159 17.15 -10.83 -11.16
CA ASN A 159 15.77 -10.87 -11.66
C ASN A 159 15.11 -9.50 -11.68
#